data_AF-A0ABD1A6I8-F1
#
_entry.id   AF-A0ABD1A6I8-F1
#
_cell.length_a   1.000
_cell.length_b   1.000
_cell.length_c   1.000
_cell.angle_alpha   90.00
_cell.angle_beta   90.00
_cell.angle_gamma   90.00
#
_symmetry.space_group_name_H-M   'P 1'
#
loop_
_entity.id
_entity.type
_entity.pdbx_description
1 polymer ?
#
loop_
_entity_poly.entity_id
_entity_poly.type
_entity_poly.pdbx_seq_one_letter_code
_entity_poly.pdbx_strand_id
1 'polypeptide(L)'
;MVLFESINWEVESYPVYQDFRVLPLFAVFFPSIRFILDRFVFEKLAKHLIYGKHRQNMGDDTIEKKKKIRKFKESAWKCVYYLSAEILALSVTYNEPWFMNTKYFWVGP
;
A
#
# COMPACT_ATOMS: atom_id res chain seq x y z
N MET A 1 -32.25 0.66 10.29
CA MET A 1 -31.68 0.39 8.96
C MET A 1 -31.21 1.73 8.42
N VAL A 2 -29.98 2.13 8.76
CA VAL A 2 -29.46 3.47 8.41
C VAL A 2 -28.93 3.38 6.99
N LEU A 3 -29.64 4.04 6.08
CA LEU A 3 -29.20 4.33 4.73
C LEU A 3 -27.85 5.04 4.81
N PHE A 4 -26.85 4.53 4.10
CA PHE A 4 -25.61 5.25 3.84
C PHE A 4 -26.01 6.56 3.13
N GLU A 5 -26.10 7.66 3.88
CA GLU A 5 -26.11 8.99 3.26
C GLU A 5 -24.88 9.04 2.36
N SER A 6 -25.12 9.31 1.08
CA SER A 6 -24.09 9.50 0.08
C SER A 6 -23.21 10.66 0.54
N ILE A 7 -22.06 10.34 1.15
CA ILE A 7 -21.02 11.31 1.44
C ILE A 7 -20.67 11.98 0.11
N ASN A 8 -21.01 13.27 -0.01
CA ASN A 8 -20.59 14.11 -1.13
C ASN A 8 -19.12 14.46 -0.91
N TRP A 9 -18.24 13.59 -1.41
CA TRP A 9 -16.78 13.77 -1.37
C TRP A 9 -16.29 15.00 -2.17
N GLU A 10 -17.18 15.60 -2.98
CA GLU A 10 -16.96 16.79 -3.81
C GLU A 10 -17.07 18.11 -3.02
N VAL A 11 -17.60 18.08 -1.79
CA VAL A 11 -17.82 19.30 -0.98
C VAL A 11 -16.66 19.49 0.00
N GLU A 12 -15.84 20.50 -0.25
CA GLU A 12 -14.78 20.95 0.66
C GLU A 12 -15.37 21.24 2.05
N SER A 13 -15.03 20.43 3.03
CA SER A 13 -15.45 20.60 4.43
C SER A 13 -14.23 20.84 5.31
N TYR A 14 -14.31 21.85 6.15
CA TYR A 14 -13.26 22.14 7.13
C TYR A 14 -13.12 20.98 8.14
N PRO A 15 -11.90 20.67 8.59
CA PRO A 15 -11.67 19.56 9.51
C PRO A 15 -12.47 19.77 10.80
N VAL A 16 -13.32 18.81 11.12
CA VAL A 16 -14.17 18.80 12.31
C VAL A 16 -13.53 17.91 13.37
N TYR A 17 -13.78 18.18 14.66
CA TYR A 17 -13.30 17.32 15.76
C TYR A 17 -13.66 15.83 15.61
N GLN A 18 -14.71 15.53 14.85
CA GLN A 18 -15.13 14.15 14.57
C GLN A 18 -14.16 13.39 13.67
N ASP A 19 -13.40 14.08 12.81
CA ASP A 19 -12.37 13.48 11.95
C ASP A 19 -11.22 12.89 12.78
N PHE A 20 -10.99 13.39 13.99
CA PHE A 20 -9.99 12.80 14.88
C PHE A 20 -10.32 11.38 15.32
N ARG A 21 -11.57 10.91 15.15
CA ARG A 21 -11.93 9.52 15.43
C ARG A 21 -11.28 8.53 14.45
N VAL A 22 -10.91 8.96 13.25
CA VAL A 22 -10.23 8.08 12.29
C VAL A 22 -8.74 7.93 12.58
N LEU A 23 -8.13 8.84 13.34
CA LEU A 23 -6.71 8.77 13.70
C LEU A 23 -6.30 7.45 14.38
N PRO A 24 -6.97 6.96 15.44
CA PRO A 24 -6.60 5.68 16.06
C PRO A 24 -6.81 4.51 15.10
N LEU A 25 -7.78 4.59 14.20
CA LEU A 25 -8.00 3.56 13.18
C LEU A 25 -6.81 3.51 12.20
N PHE A 26 -6.37 4.66 11.67
CA PHE A 26 -5.18 4.73 10.83
C PHE A 26 -3.90 4.31 11.57
N ALA A 27 -3.76 4.69 12.85
CA ALA A 27 -2.62 4.37 13.68
C ALA A 27 -2.46 2.85 13.89
N VAL A 28 -3.57 2.10 13.98
CA VAL A 28 -3.54 0.63 14.09
C VAL A 28 -3.48 -0.03 12.71
N PHE A 29 -4.13 0.55 11.70
CA PHE A 29 -4.20 0.01 10.35
C PHE A 29 -2.82 -0.06 9.66
N PHE A 30 -2.04 1.02 9.74
CA PHE A 30 -0.68 1.07 9.15
C PHE A 30 0.25 -0.06 9.62
N PRO A 31 0.47 -0.28 10.94
CA PRO A 31 1.30 -1.38 11.42
C PRO A 31 0.65 -2.74 11.15
N SER A 32 -0.68 -2.83 11.14
CA SER A 32 -1.39 -4.08 10.82
C SER A 32 -1.15 -4.52 9.38
N ILE A 33 -1.31 -3.63 8.40
CA ILE A 33 -0.98 -3.93 7.00
C ILE A 33 0.48 -4.33 6.87
N ARG A 34 1.38 -3.54 7.49
CA ARG A 34 2.81 -3.83 7.47
C ARG A 34 3.06 -5.26 7.96
N PHE A 35 2.49 -5.63 9.10
CA PHE A 35 2.64 -6.96 9.67
C PHE A 35 2.04 -8.07 8.79
N ILE A 36 0.84 -7.87 8.24
CA ILE A 36 0.17 -8.83 7.36
C ILE A 36 0.98 -9.06 6.09
N LEU A 37 1.44 -8.00 5.42
CA LEU A 37 2.26 -8.13 4.22
C LEU A 37 3.60 -8.82 4.49
N ASP A 38 4.27 -8.46 5.59
CA ASP A 38 5.55 -9.05 5.96
C ASP A 38 5.44 -10.55 6.26
N ARG A 39 4.33 -10.95 6.89
CA ARG A 39 4.05 -12.32 7.33
C ARG A 39 3.46 -13.19 6.23
N PHE A 40 2.48 -12.70 5.49
CA PHE A 40 1.78 -13.48 4.47
C PHE A 40 2.46 -13.41 3.11
N VAL A 41 2.77 -12.22 2.62
CA VAL A 41 3.26 -12.07 1.24
C VAL A 41 4.75 -12.37 1.19
N PHE A 42 5.56 -11.67 1.97
CA PHE A 42 7.02 -11.82 1.85
C PHE A 42 7.52 -13.15 2.38
N GLU A 43 6.95 -13.69 3.46
CA GLU A 43 7.36 -15.00 3.99
C GLU A 43 6.94 -16.14 3.06
N LYS A 44 5.72 -16.10 2.48
CA LYS A 44 5.28 -17.11 1.50
C LYS A 44 6.05 -17.00 0.19
N LEU A 45 6.25 -15.80 -0.34
CA LEU A 45 7.02 -15.58 -1.56
C LEU A 45 8.47 -16.01 -1.37
N ALA A 46 9.11 -15.66 -0.25
CA ALA A 46 10.46 -16.12 0.06
C ALA A 46 10.53 -17.64 0.18
N LYS A 47 9.58 -18.28 0.87
CA LYS A 47 9.50 -19.75 0.94
C LYS A 47 9.33 -20.34 -0.45
N HIS A 48 8.44 -19.80 -1.27
CA HIS A 48 8.17 -20.30 -2.62
C HIS A 48 9.39 -20.16 -3.55
N LEU A 49 10.02 -18.98 -3.58
CA LEU A 49 11.24 -18.72 -4.35
C LEU A 49 12.42 -19.60 -3.92
N ILE A 50 12.55 -19.89 -2.62
CA ILE A 50 13.67 -20.66 -2.08
C ILE A 50 13.42 -22.16 -2.20
N TYR A 51 12.18 -22.64 -2.02
CA TYR A 51 11.84 -24.07 -2.19
C TYR A 51 12.06 -24.54 -3.62
N GLY A 52 11.93 -23.67 -4.62
CA GLY A 52 12.23 -24.00 -6.02
C GLY A 52 13.73 -24.22 -6.31
N LYS A 53 14.64 -23.72 -5.46
CA LYS A 53 16.10 -23.68 -5.76
C LYS A 53 16.96 -24.59 -4.86
N HIS A 54 16.45 -25.10 -3.75
CA HIS A 54 17.29 -25.66 -2.68
C HIS A 54 17.30 -27.20 -2.58
N ARG A 55 17.81 -27.87 -3.61
CA ARG A 55 18.33 -29.25 -3.50
C ARG A 55 19.87 -29.30 -3.36
N GLN A 56 20.56 -28.16 -3.32
CA GLN A 56 22.02 -28.12 -3.21
C GLN A 56 22.48 -27.19 -2.08
N ASN A 57 23.42 -27.71 -1.29
CA ASN A 57 24.35 -27.05 -0.36
C ASN A 57 23.82 -26.63 1.03
N MET A 58 23.90 -27.60 1.94
CA MET A 58 23.69 -27.51 3.38
C MET A 58 24.99 -27.02 4.05
N GLY A 59 24.99 -25.84 4.68
CA GLY A 59 26.12 -25.39 5.50
C GLY A 59 26.16 -23.87 5.68
N ASP A 60 26.75 -23.17 4.73
CA ASP A 60 26.98 -21.72 4.77
C ASP A 60 25.80 -20.89 4.22
N ASP A 61 25.00 -21.49 3.33
CA ASP A 61 23.89 -20.84 2.65
C ASP A 61 22.79 -20.29 3.57
N THR A 62 22.66 -20.80 4.80
CA THR A 62 21.52 -20.47 5.66
C THR A 62 21.56 -19.02 6.12
N ILE A 63 22.76 -18.49 6.40
CA ILE A 63 22.96 -17.09 6.80
C ILE A 63 22.77 -16.18 5.60
N GLU A 64 23.33 -16.54 4.44
CA GLU A 64 23.13 -15.78 3.20
C GLU A 64 21.67 -15.75 2.74
N LYS A 65 20.96 -16.87 2.86
CA LYS A 65 19.52 -16.95 2.57
C LYS A 65 18.73 -16.02 3.46
N LYS A 66 18.98 -16.02 4.77
CA LYS A 66 18.35 -15.08 5.70
C LYS A 66 18.62 -13.62 5.32
N LYS A 67 19.87 -13.28 4.92
CA LYS A 67 20.23 -11.95 4.43
C LYS A 67 19.48 -11.59 3.13
N LYS A 68 19.39 -12.51 2.16
CA LYS A 68 18.65 -12.32 0.90
C LYS A 68 17.15 -12.12 1.15
N ILE A 69 16.55 -12.92 2.04
CA ILE A 69 15.14 -12.76 2.45
C ILE A 69 14.90 -11.40 3.10
N ARG A 70 15.80 -10.96 3.99
CA ARG A 70 15.68 -9.64 4.63
C ARG A 70 15.73 -8.50 3.63
N LYS A 71 16.67 -8.55 2.68
CA LYS A 71 16.77 -7.56 1.60
C LYS A 71 15.54 -7.58 0.69
N PHE A 72 15.02 -8.76 0.36
CA PHE A 72 13.80 -8.89 -0.43
C PHE A 72 12.58 -8.30 0.29
N LYS A 73 12.44 -8.55 1.60
CA LYS A 73 11.40 -7.93 2.46
C LYS A 73 11.49 -6.41 2.43
N GLU A 74 12.70 -5.86 2.59
CA GLU A 74 12.94 -4.42 2.52
C GLU A 74 12.56 -3.81 1.16
N SER A 75 12.94 -4.46 0.04
CA SER A 75 12.59 -3.97 -1.30
C SER A 75 11.10 -4.10 -1.61
N ALA A 76 10.47 -5.20 -1.17
CA ALA A 76 9.07 -5.46 -1.46
C ALA A 76 8.16 -4.54 -0.65
N TRP A 77 8.54 -4.20 0.59
CA TRP A 77 7.85 -3.14 1.34
C TRP A 77 7.93 -1.79 0.62
N LYS A 78 9.11 -1.40 0.11
CA LYS A 78 9.26 -0.17 -0.68
C LYS A 78 8.37 -0.20 -1.92
N CYS A 79 8.37 -1.29 -2.67
CA CYS A 79 7.55 -1.46 -3.87
C CYS A 79 6.06 -1.26 -3.56
N VAL A 80 5.53 -1.92 -2.52
CA VAL A 80 4.12 -1.76 -2.14
C VAL A 80 3.81 -0.32 -1.74
N TYR A 81 4.71 0.33 -1.00
CA TYR A 81 4.52 1.73 -0.61
C TYR A 81 4.40 2.64 -1.85
N TYR A 82 5.33 2.55 -2.79
CA TYR A 82 5.27 3.35 -4.02
C TYR A 82 4.03 3.02 -4.87
N LEU A 83 3.72 1.74 -5.04
CA LEU A 83 2.56 1.30 -5.82
C LEU A 83 1.25 1.78 -5.18
N SER A 84 1.12 1.72 -3.85
CA SER A 84 -0.04 2.27 -3.16
C SER A 84 -0.19 3.78 -3.32
N ALA A 85 0.92 4.53 -3.29
CA ALA A 85 0.92 5.96 -3.54
C ALA A 85 0.53 6.29 -4.99
N GLU A 86 1.04 5.51 -5.95
CA GLU A 86 0.66 5.63 -7.36
C GLU A 86 -0.81 5.32 -7.59
N ILE A 87 -1.35 4.24 -7.02
CA ILE A 87 -2.78 3.92 -7.10
C ILE A 87 -3.62 5.03 -6.49
N LEU A 88 -3.22 5.57 -5.33
CA LEU A 88 -3.94 6.66 -4.69
C LEU A 88 -3.93 7.92 -5.57
N ALA A 89 -2.75 8.30 -6.09
CA ALA A 89 -2.62 9.43 -7.00
C ALA A 89 -3.47 9.22 -8.26
N LEU A 90 -3.41 8.04 -8.88
CA LEU A 90 -4.26 7.70 -10.03
C LEU A 90 -5.74 7.75 -9.67
N SER A 91 -6.14 7.22 -8.51
CA SER A 91 -7.55 7.19 -8.08
C SER A 91 -8.11 8.59 -7.84
N VAL A 92 -7.33 9.48 -7.21
CA VAL A 92 -7.72 10.88 -7.00
C VAL A 92 -7.79 11.62 -8.33
N THR A 93 -6.78 11.43 -9.19
CA THR A 93 -6.70 12.14 -10.46
C THR A 93 -7.70 11.61 -11.50
N TYR A 94 -8.14 10.35 -11.39
CA TYR A 94 -9.06 9.73 -12.35
C TYR A 94 -10.45 10.37 -12.34
N ASN A 95 -10.92 10.84 -11.18
CA ASN A 95 -12.22 11.49 -11.06
C ASN A 95 -12.23 12.92 -11.61
N GLU A 96 -11.07 13.48 -11.94
CA GLU A 96 -10.97 14.87 -12.33
C GLU A 96 -11.11 15.05 -13.85
N PRO A 97 -11.97 15.98 -14.31
CA PRO A 97 -12.30 16.13 -15.73
C PRO A 97 -11.11 16.58 -16.60
N TRP A 98 -10.07 17.18 -16.00
CA TRP A 98 -8.84 17.57 -16.70
C TRP A 98 -7.87 16.42 -16.97
N PHE A 99 -8.02 15.27 -16.31
CA PHE A 99 -7.12 14.12 -16.51
C PHE A 99 -7.33 13.46 -17.87
N MET A 100 -8.59 13.40 -18.32
CA MET A 100 -8.97 12.84 -19.63
C MET A 100 -8.96 13.87 -20.76
N ASN A 101 -9.03 15.18 -20.44
CA ASN A 101 -9.05 16.26 -21.41
C ASN A 101 -8.05 17.37 -21.06
N THR A 102 -6.92 17.39 -21.75
CA THR A 102 -5.87 18.43 -21.64
C THR A 102 -6.36 19.86 -21.95
N LYS A 103 -7.56 20.02 -22.54
CA LYS A 103 -8.21 21.32 -22.73
C LYS A 103 -8.63 21.99 -21.42
N TYR A 104 -8.95 21.22 -20.37
CA TYR A 104 -9.38 21.77 -19.08
C TYR A 104 -8.23 22.00 -18.11
N PHE A 105 -6.99 21.63 -18.46
CA PHE A 105 -5.81 21.85 -17.61
C PHE A 105 -5.54 23.33 -17.30
N TRP A 106 -5.96 24.23 -18.18
CA TRP A 106 -5.73 25.68 -18.08
C TRP A 106 -6.97 26.48 -17.67
N VAL A 107 -8.10 25.81 -17.49
CA VAL A 107 -9.32 26.44 -17.00
C VAL A 107 -9.34 26.16 -15.50
N GLY A 108 -8.86 27.12 -14.71
CA GLY A 108 -8.94 27.01 -13.25
C GLY A 108 -10.40 26.82 -12.80
N PRO A 109 -10.62 26.26 -11.60
CA PRO A 109 -11.96 26.06 -11.04
C PRO A 109 -12.74 27.37 -10.88
#